data_AF-V5H0A3-F1
#
_entry.id   AF-V5H0A3-F1
#
_cell.length_a   1.000
_cell.length_b   1.000
_cell.length_c   1.000
_cell.angle_alpha   90.00
_cell.angle_beta   90.00
_cell.angle_gamma   90.00
#
_symmetry.space_group_name_H-M   'P 1'
#
loop_
_entity.id
_entity.type
_entity.pdbx_description
1 polymer ?
#
loop_
_entity_poly.entity_id
_entity_poly.type
_entity_poly.pdbx_seq_one_letter_code
_entity_poly.pdbx_strand_id
1 'polypeptide(L)'
;SKEFHLIWDERKMIKGKYAFVLKKKIKKFVNNVCIIYFKDWRYLKTNDAIKLYAYCGHNKCKYFIITIERISVSGVEHCVSVVSSFRDFYHVETLSSQVRGLERSILKDTMSYIKPFKQRQNDVLRANSNLVKQGTLDSIRSDSVYKKIRSEKLSEKDESKDDFMDILIMYNKNKDFIQHVGLPFHIYVYSKEQVDLLKIRKTDQQILYLDATGTIVR
;
A
#
# COMPACT_ATOMS: atom_id res chain seq x y z
N SER A 1 1.04 -8.07 -19.94
CA SER A 1 0.85 -7.70 -18.52
C SER A 1 0.83 -6.18 -18.41
N LYS A 2 -0.30 -5.59 -18.00
CA LYS A 2 -0.54 -4.12 -17.99
C LYS A 2 0.50 -3.33 -17.15
N GLU A 3 1.09 -3.96 -16.13
CA GLU A 3 2.05 -3.32 -15.21
C GLU A 3 3.44 -3.10 -15.82
N PHE A 4 3.81 -3.82 -16.88
CA PHE A 4 5.17 -3.72 -17.44
C PHE A 4 5.42 -2.42 -18.19
N HIS A 5 4.38 -1.75 -18.67
CA HIS A 5 4.53 -0.40 -19.25
C HIS A 5 4.81 0.65 -18.18
N LEU A 6 4.42 0.41 -16.92
CA LEU A 6 4.58 1.38 -15.81
C LEU A 6 6.03 1.59 -15.37
N ILE A 7 6.97 0.77 -15.84
CA ILE A 7 8.38 0.87 -15.48
C ILE A 7 9.20 1.65 -16.50
N TRP A 8 8.57 2.08 -17.59
CA TRP A 8 9.21 2.81 -18.69
C TRP A 8 8.65 4.22 -18.80
N ASP A 9 9.54 5.16 -19.02
CA ASP A 9 9.26 6.52 -19.47
C ASP A 9 9.97 6.71 -20.80
N GLU A 10 9.21 6.63 -21.89
CA GLU A 10 9.68 6.53 -23.28
C GLU A 10 10.69 5.38 -23.49
N ARG A 11 11.97 5.64 -23.24
CA ARG A 11 13.10 4.71 -23.37
C ARG A 11 13.91 4.54 -22.09
N LYS A 12 13.53 5.21 -21.00
CA LYS A 12 14.24 5.17 -19.72
C LYS A 12 13.45 4.36 -18.71
N MET A 13 14.15 3.50 -17.97
CA MET A 13 13.52 2.75 -16.89
C MET A 13 13.34 3.65 -15.67
N ILE A 14 12.12 3.74 -15.14
CA ILE A 14 11.79 4.62 -14.02
C ILE A 14 12.33 4.04 -12.71
N LYS A 15 13.24 4.78 -12.08
CA LYS A 15 13.82 4.42 -10.78
C LYS A 15 12.72 4.25 -9.73
N GLY A 16 12.76 3.15 -8.98
CA GLY A 16 11.80 2.86 -7.91
C GLY A 16 10.50 2.16 -8.35
N LYS A 17 10.19 2.09 -9.65
CA LYS A 17 9.03 1.33 -10.17
C LYS A 17 9.42 -0.07 -10.67
N TYR A 18 10.60 -0.19 -11.29
CA TYR A 18 11.03 -1.43 -11.94
C TYR A 18 11.18 -2.61 -10.99
N ALA A 19 11.65 -2.37 -9.77
CA ALA A 19 12.00 -3.44 -8.85
C ALA A 19 10.80 -4.32 -8.50
N PHE A 20 9.66 -3.71 -8.19
CA PHE A 20 8.44 -4.45 -7.85
C PHE A 20 7.94 -5.30 -9.03
N VAL A 21 7.80 -4.69 -10.20
CA VAL A 21 7.26 -5.35 -11.40
C VAL A 21 8.17 -6.49 -11.87
N LEU A 22 9.49 -6.27 -11.89
CA LEU A 22 10.45 -7.29 -12.31
C LEU A 22 10.54 -8.44 -11.32
N LYS A 23 10.53 -8.19 -9.98
CA LYS A 23 10.46 -9.26 -8.99
C LYS A 23 9.27 -10.18 -9.23
N LYS A 24 8.09 -9.60 -9.43
CA LYS A 24 6.83 -10.35 -9.67
C LYS A 24 6.92 -11.21 -10.93
N LYS A 25 7.55 -10.71 -12.01
CA LYS A 25 7.79 -11.51 -13.22
C LYS A 25 8.83 -12.60 -12.97
N ILE A 26 10.01 -12.27 -12.47
CA ILE A 26 11.13 -13.21 -12.30
C ILE A 26 10.74 -14.36 -11.36
N LYS A 27 10.02 -14.09 -10.28
CA LYS A 27 9.53 -15.15 -9.38
C LYS A 27 8.65 -16.17 -10.08
N LYS A 28 7.84 -15.75 -11.06
CA LYS A 28 7.04 -16.67 -11.88
C LYS A 28 7.89 -17.53 -12.81
N PHE A 29 8.95 -16.96 -13.39
CA PHE A 29 9.81 -17.65 -14.35
C PHE A 29 10.83 -18.59 -13.71
N VAL A 30 11.34 -18.24 -12.53
CA VAL A 30 12.47 -18.95 -11.89
C VAL A 30 12.00 -19.79 -10.70
N ASN A 31 10.68 -19.87 -10.44
CA ASN A 31 10.04 -20.54 -9.29
C ASN A 31 10.89 -20.46 -8.01
N ASN A 32 11.31 -19.25 -7.68
CA ASN A 32 12.46 -19.05 -6.80
C ASN A 32 12.00 -18.61 -5.41
N VAL A 33 12.49 -19.32 -4.39
CA VAL A 33 12.38 -18.96 -2.97
C VAL A 33 13.18 -17.71 -2.59
N CYS A 34 14.05 -17.23 -3.49
CA CYS A 34 14.88 -16.07 -3.24
C CYS A 34 14.09 -14.78 -3.04
N ILE A 35 14.51 -13.98 -2.05
CA ILE A 35 14.11 -12.57 -1.93
C ILE A 35 15.08 -11.72 -2.75
N ILE A 36 14.65 -11.33 -3.94
CA ILE A 36 15.50 -10.62 -4.91
C ILE A 36 15.64 -9.15 -4.54
N TYR A 37 16.87 -8.65 -4.49
CA TYR A 37 17.23 -7.24 -4.40
C TYR A 37 18.01 -6.82 -5.65
N PHE A 38 17.74 -5.62 -6.14
CA PHE A 38 18.48 -5.03 -7.27
C PHE A 38 19.62 -4.17 -6.74
N LYS A 39 20.82 -4.41 -7.26
CA LYS A 39 22.04 -3.69 -6.88
C LYS A 39 22.31 -2.53 -7.83
N ASP A 40 22.31 -2.81 -9.12
CA ASP A 40 22.68 -1.84 -10.16
C ASP A 40 22.04 -2.20 -11.50
N TRP A 41 22.01 -1.25 -12.44
CA TRP A 41 21.55 -1.47 -13.80
C TRP A 41 22.39 -0.66 -14.79
N ARG A 42 22.54 -1.19 -16.00
CA ARG A 42 23.27 -0.54 -17.09
C ARG A 42 22.49 -0.66 -18.38
N TYR A 43 22.48 0.42 -19.15
CA TYR A 43 21.96 0.42 -20.51
C TYR A 43 23.06 0.03 -21.48
N LEU A 44 22.80 -0.99 -22.29
CA LEU A 44 23.69 -1.50 -23.32
C LEU A 44 23.21 -0.97 -24.67
N LYS A 45 23.89 0.09 -25.15
CA LYS A 45 23.56 0.75 -26.42
C LYS A 45 23.63 -0.19 -27.62
N THR A 46 24.54 -1.17 -27.59
CA THR A 46 24.79 -2.07 -28.73
C THR A 46 23.60 -2.96 -29.10
N ASN A 47 22.78 -3.33 -28.11
CA ASN A 47 21.68 -4.30 -28.30
C ASN A 47 20.32 -3.73 -27.86
N ASP A 48 20.21 -2.42 -27.66
CA ASP A 48 19.06 -1.75 -27.03
C ASP A 48 18.53 -2.52 -25.81
N ALA A 49 19.45 -2.88 -24.91
CA ALA A 49 19.19 -3.80 -23.81
C ALA A 49 19.47 -3.15 -22.45
N ILE A 50 18.73 -3.54 -21.42
CA ILE A 50 19.03 -3.21 -20.03
C ILE A 50 19.56 -4.43 -19.31
N LYS A 51 20.74 -4.30 -18.72
CA LYS A 51 21.34 -5.32 -17.86
C LYS A 51 21.18 -4.90 -16.40
N LEU A 52 20.54 -5.75 -15.61
CA LEU A 52 20.27 -5.57 -14.20
C LEU A 52 21.05 -6.59 -13.39
N TYR A 53 21.73 -6.11 -12.35
CA TYR A 53 22.43 -6.93 -11.38
C TYR A 53 21.59 -7.04 -10.12
N ALA A 54 21.29 -8.26 -9.72
CA ALA A 54 20.48 -8.58 -8.57
C ALA A 54 21.12 -9.66 -7.71
N TYR A 55 20.67 -9.78 -6.47
CA TYR A 55 21.12 -10.79 -5.52
C TYR A 55 19.97 -11.22 -4.61
N CYS A 56 20.07 -12.40 -4.03
CA CYS A 56 19.16 -12.85 -2.98
C CYS A 56 19.57 -12.24 -1.64
N GLY A 57 18.60 -11.73 -0.86
CA GLY A 57 18.85 -11.16 0.45
C GLY A 57 19.28 -12.16 1.52
N HIS A 58 19.04 -13.44 1.32
CA HIS A 58 19.59 -14.48 2.19
C HIS A 58 21.11 -14.57 2.01
N ASN A 59 21.82 -14.70 3.12
CA ASN A 59 23.27 -14.68 3.12
C ASN A 59 23.85 -15.79 2.22
N LYS A 60 24.86 -15.46 1.42
CA LYS A 60 25.59 -16.37 0.52
C LYS A 60 24.73 -17.19 -0.47
N CYS A 61 23.54 -16.72 -0.85
CA CYS A 61 22.67 -17.48 -1.75
C CYS A 61 23.05 -17.36 -3.25
N LYS A 62 22.53 -16.35 -3.95
CA LYS A 62 22.59 -16.28 -5.42
C LYS A 62 22.72 -14.85 -5.90
N TYR A 63 23.46 -14.70 -6.98
CA TYR A 63 23.45 -13.51 -7.81
C TYR A 63 22.64 -13.79 -9.08
N PHE A 64 22.04 -12.73 -9.61
CA PHE A 64 21.23 -12.74 -10.82
C PHE A 64 21.72 -11.66 -11.76
N ILE A 65 21.80 -12.02 -13.04
CA ILE A 65 21.94 -11.08 -14.13
C ILE A 65 20.65 -11.19 -14.93
N ILE A 66 19.91 -10.08 -15.01
CA ILE A 66 18.66 -10.01 -15.76
C ILE A 66 18.91 -9.10 -16.94
N THR A 67 18.72 -9.60 -18.15
CA THR A 67 18.82 -8.81 -19.38
C THR A 67 17.44 -8.62 -19.95
N ILE A 68 17.07 -7.37 -20.22
CA ILE A 68 15.81 -6.99 -20.85
C ILE A 68 16.16 -6.45 -22.23
N GLU A 69 15.81 -7.20 -23.26
CA GLU A 69 16.02 -6.84 -24.66
C GLU A 69 14.68 -6.43 -25.28
N ARG A 70 14.68 -5.36 -26.06
CA ARG A 70 13.49 -4.95 -26.80
C ARG A 70 13.44 -5.72 -28.12
N ILE A 71 12.40 -6.54 -28.29
CA ILE A 71 12.15 -7.20 -29.56
C ILE A 71 11.17 -6.31 -30.33
N SER A 72 11.64 -5.75 -31.45
CA SER A 72 10.80 -4.94 -32.33
C SER A 72 10.26 -5.80 -33.46
N VAL A 73 9.02 -6.27 -33.33
CA VAL A 73 8.17 -6.55 -34.48
C VAL A 73 6.74 -6.16 -34.08
N SER A 74 6.21 -5.09 -34.68
CA SER A 74 4.80 -4.63 -34.64
C SER A 74 4.12 -4.35 -33.28
N GLY A 75 4.80 -4.57 -32.15
CA GLY A 75 4.39 -4.20 -30.81
C GLY A 75 5.64 -4.14 -29.92
N VAL A 76 5.63 -3.34 -28.85
CA VAL A 76 6.79 -3.26 -27.94
C VAL A 76 6.83 -4.53 -27.09
N GLU A 77 7.46 -5.58 -27.63
CA GLU A 77 7.74 -6.80 -26.90
C GLU A 77 9.10 -6.69 -26.23
N HIS A 78 9.20 -7.25 -25.02
CA HIS A 78 10.44 -7.27 -24.26
C HIS A 78 10.76 -8.71 -23.92
N CYS A 79 11.92 -9.18 -24.39
CA CYS A 79 12.50 -10.43 -23.94
C CYS A 79 13.20 -10.20 -22.61
N VAL A 80 12.93 -11.06 -21.64
CA VAL A 80 13.59 -11.02 -20.33
C VAL A 80 14.34 -12.32 -20.15
N SER A 81 15.66 -12.28 -20.20
CA SER A 81 16.53 -13.41 -19.86
C SER A 81 17.06 -13.24 -18.45
N VAL A 82 17.15 -14.36 -17.72
CA VAL A 82 17.63 -14.39 -16.33
C VAL A 82 18.70 -15.46 -16.22
N VAL A 83 19.91 -15.05 -15.86
CA VAL A 83 21.03 -15.95 -15.54
C VAL A 83 21.28 -15.86 -14.04
N SER A 84 21.50 -17.01 -13.39
CA SER A 84 21.82 -17.08 -11.97
C SER A 84 23.13 -17.81 -11.72
N SER A 85 23.83 -17.45 -10.65
CA SER A 85 25.07 -18.12 -10.24
C SER A 85 24.86 -19.57 -9.78
N PHE A 86 23.64 -19.96 -9.37
CA PHE A 86 23.30 -21.34 -8.96
C PHE A 86 21.87 -21.71 -9.35
N ARG A 87 21.63 -22.98 -9.70
CA ARG A 87 20.30 -23.48 -10.11
C ARG A 87 19.32 -23.61 -8.95
N ASP A 88 19.73 -24.26 -7.86
CA ASP A 88 18.84 -24.59 -6.74
C ASP A 88 19.44 -24.14 -5.42
N PHE A 89 18.64 -23.49 -4.59
CA PHE A 89 19.05 -23.14 -3.22
C PHE A 89 17.80 -23.08 -2.36
N TYR A 90 17.88 -23.71 -1.19
CA TYR A 90 16.80 -23.71 -0.20
C TYR A 90 17.17 -22.76 0.93
N HIS A 91 16.20 -21.98 1.37
CA HIS A 91 16.36 -21.07 2.50
C HIS A 91 15.77 -21.69 3.74
N VAL A 92 16.57 -21.82 4.79
CA VAL A 92 16.08 -22.22 6.11
C VAL A 92 15.44 -21.02 6.81
N GLU A 93 16.02 -19.83 6.61
CA GLU A 93 15.52 -18.59 7.20
C GLU A 93 14.34 -18.01 6.41
N THR A 94 13.32 -17.53 7.12
CA THR A 94 12.23 -16.79 6.52
C THR A 94 12.61 -15.32 6.38
N LEU A 95 12.69 -14.81 5.15
CA LEU A 95 12.92 -13.39 4.87
C LEU A 95 11.73 -12.78 4.12
N SER A 96 11.38 -11.55 4.48
CA SER A 96 10.40 -10.74 3.76
C SER A 96 11.01 -9.39 3.36
N SER A 97 10.79 -8.95 2.13
CA SER A 97 11.24 -7.63 1.70
C SER A 97 10.37 -6.49 2.26
N GLN A 98 10.94 -5.29 2.32
CA GLN A 98 10.18 -4.11 2.71
C GLN A 98 9.28 -3.62 1.56
N VAL A 99 8.05 -3.25 1.89
CA VAL A 99 7.08 -2.68 0.95
C VAL A 99 7.43 -1.20 0.68
N ARG A 100 7.90 -0.91 -0.54
CA ARG A 100 8.38 0.42 -0.96
C ARG A 100 7.94 0.77 -2.39
N GLY A 101 8.01 2.06 -2.74
CA GLY A 101 7.78 2.55 -4.10
C GLY A 101 6.38 2.19 -4.63
N LEU A 102 6.33 1.71 -5.89
CA LEU A 102 5.08 1.37 -6.57
C LEU A 102 4.23 0.32 -5.82
N GLU A 103 4.87 -0.67 -5.17
CA GLU A 103 4.16 -1.67 -4.35
C GLU A 103 3.38 -1.00 -3.22
N ARG A 104 4.02 -0.02 -2.54
CA ARG A 104 3.40 0.72 -1.44
C ARG A 104 2.23 1.57 -1.93
N SER A 105 2.39 2.23 -3.07
CA SER A 105 1.31 3.05 -3.68
C SER A 105 0.09 2.21 -4.03
N ILE A 106 0.27 1.07 -4.71
CA ILE A 106 -0.82 0.15 -5.05
C ILE A 106 -1.52 -0.36 -3.78
N LEU A 107 -0.75 -0.71 -2.75
CA LEU A 107 -1.31 -1.16 -1.49
C LEU A 107 -2.06 -0.04 -0.75
N LYS A 108 -1.57 1.19 -0.76
CA LYS A 108 -2.28 2.36 -0.21
C LYS A 108 -3.67 2.50 -0.84
N ASP A 109 -3.75 2.46 -2.17
CA ASP A 109 -5.03 2.57 -2.89
C ASP A 109 -5.97 1.39 -2.66
N THR A 110 -5.42 0.21 -2.35
CA THR A 110 -6.24 -0.94 -1.94
C THR A 110 -6.73 -0.79 -0.50
N MET A 111 -5.88 -0.23 0.39
CA MET A 111 -6.14 -0.14 1.84
C MET A 111 -7.13 0.96 2.22
N SER A 112 -7.46 1.88 1.31
CA SER A 112 -8.55 2.84 1.51
C SER A 112 -9.90 2.15 1.69
N TYR A 113 -10.10 1.00 1.04
CA TYR A 113 -11.40 0.30 1.01
C TYR A 113 -11.40 -1.03 1.77
N ILE A 114 -10.24 -1.68 1.97
CA ILE A 114 -10.14 -3.01 2.57
C ILE A 114 -9.46 -2.98 3.96
N LYS A 115 -10.01 -3.70 4.93
CA LYS A 115 -9.41 -3.84 6.27
C LYS A 115 -8.09 -4.63 6.22
N PRO A 116 -7.08 -4.29 7.05
CA PRO A 116 -5.77 -4.96 7.07
C PRO A 116 -5.83 -6.48 7.15
N PHE A 117 -6.64 -7.00 8.09
CA PHE A 117 -6.83 -8.43 8.27
C PHE A 117 -7.41 -9.13 7.04
N LYS A 118 -8.41 -8.51 6.39
CA LYS A 118 -9.03 -9.05 5.17
C LYS A 118 -8.05 -9.06 4.00
N GLN A 119 -7.22 -8.03 3.88
CA GLN A 119 -6.17 -8.01 2.87
C GLN A 119 -5.17 -9.15 3.08
N ARG A 120 -4.72 -9.35 4.31
CA ARG A 120 -3.81 -10.45 4.65
C ARG A 120 -4.41 -11.80 4.28
N GLN A 121 -5.70 -12.03 4.57
CA GLN A 121 -6.39 -13.23 4.13
C GLN A 121 -6.38 -13.39 2.61
N ASN A 122 -6.68 -12.33 1.86
CA ASN A 122 -6.64 -12.37 0.40
C ASN A 122 -5.25 -12.72 -0.13
N ASP A 123 -4.19 -12.19 0.50
CA ASP A 123 -2.80 -12.44 0.11
C ASP A 123 -2.36 -13.87 0.46
N VAL A 124 -2.85 -14.45 1.57
CA VAL A 124 -2.66 -15.87 1.89
C VAL A 124 -3.35 -16.77 0.84
N LEU A 125 -4.58 -16.46 0.47
CA LEU A 125 -5.33 -17.22 -0.54
C LEU A 125 -4.69 -17.15 -1.94
N ARG A 126 -4.03 -16.04 -2.26
CA ARG A 126 -3.32 -15.84 -3.54
C ARG A 126 -1.89 -16.37 -3.53
N ALA A 127 -1.34 -16.69 -2.36
CA ALA A 127 0.04 -17.13 -2.24
C ALA A 127 0.24 -18.52 -2.86
N ASN A 128 1.42 -18.73 -3.46
CA ASN A 128 1.79 -20.04 -3.94
C ASN A 128 2.15 -20.94 -2.75
N SER A 129 1.37 -22.00 -2.54
CA SER A 129 1.52 -22.93 -1.42
C SER A 129 2.92 -23.56 -1.36
N ASN A 130 3.56 -23.82 -2.51
CA ASN A 130 4.91 -24.38 -2.55
C ASN A 130 5.96 -23.38 -2.04
N LEU A 131 5.86 -22.11 -2.45
CA LEU A 131 6.76 -21.05 -1.97
C LEU A 131 6.57 -20.78 -0.48
N VAL A 132 5.33 -20.83 0.01
CA VAL A 132 5.02 -20.68 1.44
C VAL A 132 5.60 -21.84 2.25
N LYS A 133 5.45 -23.09 1.78
CA LYS A 133 6.07 -24.27 2.42
C LYS A 133 7.59 -24.18 2.50
N GLN A 134 8.21 -23.50 1.52
CA GLN A 134 9.66 -23.25 1.47
C GLN A 134 10.08 -21.98 2.22
N GLY A 135 9.22 -21.42 3.08
CA GLY A 135 9.55 -20.28 3.95
C GLY A 135 9.51 -18.91 3.27
N THR A 136 9.07 -18.82 2.01
CA THR A 136 9.00 -17.54 1.28
C THR A 136 7.69 -16.82 1.57
N LEU A 137 7.73 -15.84 2.48
CA LEU A 137 6.57 -15.04 2.88
C LEU A 137 6.50 -13.66 2.21
N ASP A 138 7.23 -13.45 1.12
CA ASP A 138 7.31 -12.12 0.50
C ASP A 138 5.97 -11.60 -0.04
N SER A 139 5.03 -12.49 -0.36
CA SER A 139 3.68 -12.12 -0.79
C SER A 139 2.70 -11.93 0.37
N ILE A 140 3.05 -12.36 1.58
CA ILE A 140 2.17 -12.32 2.76
C ILE A 140 2.84 -11.44 3.82
N ARG A 141 2.38 -10.20 3.97
CA ARG A 141 2.95 -9.29 4.98
C ARG A 141 2.30 -9.51 6.35
N SER A 142 2.96 -9.01 7.39
CA SER A 142 2.38 -8.96 8.73
C SER A 142 1.20 -7.98 8.78
N ASP A 143 0.30 -8.20 9.74
CA ASP A 143 -0.84 -7.30 9.97
C ASP A 143 -0.38 -5.87 10.33
N SER A 144 0.75 -5.73 11.05
CA SER A 144 1.33 -4.43 11.40
C SER A 144 1.74 -3.61 10.16
N VAL A 145 2.24 -4.25 9.10
CA VAL A 145 2.61 -3.56 7.86
C VAL A 145 1.37 -3.01 7.17
N TYR A 146 0.29 -3.80 7.05
CA TYR A 146 -0.95 -3.32 6.45
C TYR A 146 -1.61 -2.22 7.28
N LYS A 147 -1.63 -2.34 8.61
CA LYS A 147 -2.11 -1.29 9.53
C LYS A 147 -1.38 0.04 9.31
N LYS A 148 -0.05 -0.01 9.23
CA LYS A 148 0.77 1.17 8.96
C LYS A 148 0.46 1.80 7.61
N ILE A 149 0.40 1.00 6.54
CA ILE A 149 0.08 1.50 5.18
C ILE A 149 -1.32 2.13 5.15
N ARG A 150 -2.29 1.52 5.83
CA ARG A 150 -3.65 2.05 5.92
C ARG A 150 -3.69 3.37 6.67
N SER A 151 -3.06 3.47 7.84
CA SER A 151 -2.95 4.72 8.60
C SER A 151 -2.32 5.82 7.75
N GLU A 152 -1.21 5.53 7.06
CA GLU A 152 -0.59 6.48 6.13
C GLU A 152 -1.48 6.92 4.96
N LYS A 153 -2.50 6.14 4.59
CA LYS A 153 -3.45 6.50 3.53
C LYS A 153 -4.62 7.30 4.08
N LEU A 154 -5.13 6.93 5.25
CA LEU A 154 -6.23 7.66 5.90
C LEU A 154 -5.77 9.05 6.31
N SER A 155 -4.54 9.16 6.82
CA SER A 155 -3.94 10.43 7.24
C SER A 155 -3.38 11.30 6.11
N GLU A 156 -3.64 10.98 4.83
CA GLU A 156 -3.24 11.84 3.72
C GLU A 156 -3.99 13.17 3.69
N LYS A 157 -5.13 13.25 4.37
CA LYS A 157 -5.98 14.45 4.45
C LYS A 157 -5.93 15.15 5.80
N ASP A 158 -5.21 14.57 6.76
CA ASP A 158 -5.09 15.14 8.10
C ASP A 158 -4.20 16.39 8.01
N GLU A 159 -4.63 17.47 8.64
CA GLU A 159 -3.88 18.72 8.75
C GLU A 159 -2.90 18.68 9.93
N SER A 160 -3.14 17.81 10.91
CA SER A 160 -2.26 17.54 12.04
C SER A 160 -2.11 16.04 12.31
N LYS A 161 -0.95 15.65 12.85
CA LYS A 161 -0.71 14.27 13.33
C LYS A 161 -1.36 13.99 14.69
N ASP A 162 -1.64 15.05 15.43
CA ASP A 162 -2.37 14.97 16.70
C ASP A 162 -3.86 15.10 16.39
N ASP A 163 -4.62 14.05 16.71
CA ASP A 163 -6.05 13.94 16.39
C ASP A 163 -6.89 15.08 16.99
N PHE A 164 -6.52 15.58 18.18
CA PHE A 164 -7.24 16.68 18.82
C PHE A 164 -6.94 18.00 18.10
N MET A 165 -5.68 18.26 17.78
CA MET A 165 -5.30 19.43 17.02
C MET A 165 -5.89 19.41 15.61
N ASP A 166 -5.96 18.25 14.97
CA ASP A 166 -6.56 18.09 13.64
C ASP A 166 -8.03 18.50 13.66
N ILE A 167 -8.78 17.99 14.64
CA ILE A 167 -10.19 18.31 14.82
C ILE A 167 -10.41 19.76 15.21
N LEU A 168 -9.51 20.36 16.00
CA LEU A 168 -9.58 21.79 16.32
C LEU A 168 -9.39 22.66 15.07
N ILE A 169 -8.50 22.27 14.16
CA ILE A 169 -8.32 22.93 12.87
C ILE A 169 -9.57 22.73 11.99
N MET A 170 -10.11 21.51 11.92
CA MET A 170 -11.36 21.23 11.21
C MET A 170 -12.53 22.05 11.76
N TYR A 171 -12.65 22.18 13.08
CA TYR A 171 -13.65 23.01 13.75
C TYR A 171 -13.56 24.47 13.32
N ASN A 172 -12.35 25.04 13.33
CA ASN A 172 -12.14 26.42 12.91
C ASN A 172 -12.53 26.67 11.45
N LYS A 173 -12.36 25.68 10.58
CA LYS A 173 -12.71 25.77 9.14
C LYS A 173 -14.17 25.45 8.85
N ASN A 174 -14.83 24.63 9.68
CA ASN A 174 -16.16 24.07 9.42
C ASN A 174 -17.14 24.37 10.57
N LYS A 175 -17.15 25.62 11.06
CA LYS A 175 -18.02 26.09 12.16
C LYS A 175 -19.52 25.94 11.88
N ASP A 176 -19.89 25.77 10.62
CA ASP A 176 -21.29 25.54 10.22
C ASP A 176 -21.80 24.15 10.62
N PHE A 177 -20.90 23.19 10.88
CA PHE A 177 -21.24 21.80 11.15
C PHE A 177 -20.69 21.31 12.49
N ILE A 178 -19.43 21.62 12.78
CA ILE A 178 -18.80 21.28 14.05
C ILE A 178 -19.06 22.45 15.00
N GLN A 179 -19.93 22.25 15.99
CA GLN A 179 -20.36 23.32 16.90
C GLN A 179 -19.48 23.40 18.15
N HIS A 180 -18.83 22.30 18.52
CA HIS A 180 -18.01 22.24 19.72
C HIS A 180 -16.96 21.15 19.65
N VAL A 181 -15.80 21.43 20.24
CA VAL A 181 -14.69 20.49 20.47
C VAL A 181 -14.15 20.77 21.86
N GLY A 182 -14.16 19.79 22.75
CA GLY A 182 -13.73 19.98 24.14
C GLY A 182 -13.12 18.73 24.79
N LEU A 183 -12.60 18.91 26.00
CA LEU A 183 -12.03 17.86 26.83
C LEU A 183 -13.00 17.47 27.97
N PRO A 184 -13.15 16.17 28.33
CA PRO A 184 -12.56 14.99 27.68
C PRO A 184 -13.12 14.79 26.27
N PHE A 185 -12.30 14.33 25.32
CA PHE A 185 -12.55 14.36 23.86
C PHE A 185 -14.03 14.19 23.44
N HIS A 186 -14.74 15.30 23.28
CA HIS A 186 -16.13 15.35 22.86
C HIS A 186 -16.29 16.37 21.74
N ILE A 187 -17.08 15.98 20.74
CA ILE A 187 -17.29 16.75 19.51
C ILE A 187 -18.79 16.78 19.26
N TYR A 188 -19.36 17.97 19.11
CA TYR A 188 -20.74 18.13 18.69
C TYR A 188 -20.79 18.49 17.21
N VAL A 189 -21.38 17.60 16.42
CA VAL A 189 -21.58 17.77 14.98
C VAL A 189 -23.08 17.77 14.70
N TYR A 190 -23.55 18.79 13.99
CA TYR A 190 -24.95 18.95 13.63
C TYR A 190 -25.10 19.11 12.12
N SER A 191 -26.24 18.69 11.58
CA SER A 191 -26.63 19.09 10.22
C SER A 191 -27.00 20.56 10.17
N LYS A 192 -26.98 21.19 8.98
CA LYS A 192 -27.43 22.58 8.82
C LYS A 192 -28.86 22.77 9.33
N GLU A 193 -29.76 21.83 9.00
CA GLU A 193 -31.15 21.85 9.44
C GLU A 193 -31.28 21.84 10.97
N GLN A 194 -30.47 21.04 11.67
CA GLN A 194 -30.43 21.01 13.13
C GLN A 194 -29.90 22.32 13.71
N VAL A 195 -28.84 22.89 13.12
CA VAL A 195 -28.29 24.19 13.52
C VAL A 195 -29.32 25.30 13.33
N ASP A 196 -30.06 25.28 12.22
CA ASP A 196 -31.07 26.29 11.91
C ASP A 196 -32.29 26.17 12.85
N LEU A 197 -32.72 24.95 13.19
CA LEU A 197 -33.73 24.71 14.22
C LEU A 197 -33.30 25.27 15.59
N LEU A 198 -32.02 25.12 15.97
CA LEU A 198 -31.47 25.66 17.21
C LEU A 198 -31.40 27.20 17.19
N LYS A 199 -31.14 27.82 16.03
CA LYS A 199 -31.12 29.28 15.87
C LYS A 199 -32.52 29.90 15.96
N ILE A 200 -33.54 29.22 15.43
CA ILE A 200 -34.93 29.68 15.44
C ILE A 200 -35.53 29.60 16.86
N ARG A 201 -35.09 28.64 17.67
CA ARG A 201 -35.69 28.32 18.99
C ARG A 201 -35.03 29.01 20.19
N LYS A 202 -34.42 30.19 20.02
CA LYS A 202 -33.66 30.86 21.10
C LYS A 202 -34.48 31.32 22.31
N THR A 203 -35.81 31.22 22.32
CA THR A 203 -36.64 31.90 23.34
C THR A 203 -37.51 31.03 24.24
N ASP A 204 -37.71 29.73 23.98
CA ASP A 204 -38.58 28.92 24.85
C ASP A 204 -37.84 27.72 25.44
N GLN A 205 -37.72 27.70 26.77
CA GLN A 205 -37.24 26.56 27.53
C GLN A 205 -38.15 25.36 27.26
N GLN A 206 -37.67 24.38 26.49
CA GLN A 206 -38.39 23.13 26.29
C GLN A 206 -38.05 22.16 27.42
N ILE A 207 -39.03 21.92 28.30
CA ILE A 207 -38.97 20.86 29.30
C ILE A 207 -39.18 19.53 28.56
N LEU A 208 -38.18 18.66 28.61
CA LEU A 208 -38.20 17.34 27.99
C LEU A 208 -38.53 16.32 29.08
N TYR A 209 -39.71 15.69 28.98
CA TYR A 209 -40.09 14.62 29.90
C TYR A 209 -39.59 13.29 29.32
N LEU A 210 -38.75 12.62 30.10
CA LEU A 210 -38.26 11.28 29.79
C LEU A 210 -38.97 10.29 30.71
N ASP A 211 -39.39 9.15 30.16
CA ASP A 211 -39.84 8.04 31.01
C ASP A 211 -38.64 7.31 31.65
N ALA A 212 -38.94 6.33 32.51
CA ALA A 212 -37.93 5.53 33.18
C ALA A 212 -37.04 4.69 32.23
N THR A 213 -37.36 4.62 30.93
CA THR A 213 -36.57 3.95 29.90
C THR A 213 -35.71 4.92 29.07
N GLY A 214 -35.79 6.22 29.34
CA GLY A 214 -35.08 7.25 28.58
C GLY A 214 -35.76 7.59 27.25
N THR A 215 -37.01 7.16 27.04
CA THR A 215 -37.78 7.51 25.85
C THR A 215 -38.42 8.88 26.03
N ILE A 216 -38.42 9.69 24.97
CA ILE A 216 -39.05 11.03 24.98
C ILE A 216 -40.57 10.83 25.03
N VAL A 217 -41.17 11.27 26.12
CA VAL A 217 -42.62 11.34 26.28
C VAL A 217 -43.08 12.74 25.87
N ARG A 218 -44.03 12.80 24.93
CA ARG A 218 -44.65 14.05 24.50
C ARG A 218 -45.82 14.41 25.39
#